data_AF-A0A7C8AHI0-F1
#
_entry.id   AF-A0A7C8AHI0-F1
#
_cell.length_a   1.000
_cell.length_b   1.000
_cell.length_c   1.000
_cell.angle_alpha   90.00
_cell.angle_beta   90.00
_cell.angle_gamma   90.00
#
_symmetry.space_group_name_H-M   'P 1'
#
loop_
_entity.id
_entity.type
_entity.pdbx_description
1 polymer ?
#
loop_
_entity_poly.entity_id
_entity_poly.type
_entity_poly.pdbx_seq_one_letter_code
_entity_poly.pdbx_strand_id
1 'polypeptide(L)'
;MKSPELRLYKNHCILLYFLLLTCATALSLPPDWENPGVIGLNKESAHCTMIPFPDIPSALKGTRGDSIYHKSLNWDWKFYWSAKPSERPRDFYKVDYNSSGWDKIQVPSSWQLQGYGIPIYTNVQYSFMPFEEHSIFEPEYVELGKALPPAIPHDNNPVGSYITKFLQFRPTGQVGKYSFTLMG
;
A
#
# COMPACT_ATOMS: atom_id res chain seq x y z
N MET A 1 45.98 46.02 0.36
CA MET A 1 46.34 44.66 -0.10
C MET A 1 45.73 43.64 0.85
N LYS A 2 44.71 42.87 0.44
CA LYS A 2 44.22 41.74 1.26
C LYS A 2 45.25 40.62 1.17
N SER A 3 45.72 40.13 2.32
CA SER A 3 46.79 39.12 2.40
C SER A 3 46.40 37.83 1.65
N PRO A 4 47.36 37.19 0.94
CA PRO A 4 47.09 35.98 0.15
C PRO A 4 46.55 34.81 0.98
N GLU A 5 46.94 34.72 2.25
CA GLU A 5 46.46 33.79 3.27
C GLU A 5 44.92 33.81 3.44
N LEU A 6 44.32 35.01 3.46
CA LEU A 6 42.87 35.19 3.62
C LEU A 6 42.06 34.73 2.39
N ARG A 7 42.67 34.74 1.19
CA ARG A 7 42.02 34.18 -0.01
C ARG A 7 42.03 32.65 0.02
N LEU A 8 43.10 32.04 0.53
CA LEU A 8 43.22 30.59 0.60
C LEU A 8 42.16 30.00 1.55
N TYR A 9 42.03 30.54 2.76
CA TYR A 9 41.06 30.09 3.76
C TYR A 9 39.62 30.23 3.27
N LYS A 10 39.29 31.36 2.62
CA LYS A 10 37.95 31.59 2.07
C LYS A 10 37.60 30.62 0.95
N ASN A 11 38.56 30.27 0.10
CA ASN A 11 38.36 29.29 -0.98
C ASN A 11 38.19 27.86 -0.43
N HIS A 12 38.91 27.49 0.65
CA HIS A 12 38.73 26.20 1.32
C HIS A 12 37.38 26.09 2.05
N CYS A 13 36.90 27.17 2.67
CA CYS A 13 35.56 27.22 3.27
C CYS A 13 34.44 27.13 2.21
N ILE A 14 34.62 27.77 1.04
CA ILE A 14 33.67 27.66 -0.08
C ILE A 14 33.67 26.23 -0.65
N LEU A 15 34.83 25.60 -0.81
CA LEU A 15 34.93 24.20 -1.24
C LEU A 15 34.29 23.23 -0.24
N LEU A 16 34.50 23.42 1.08
CA LEU A 16 33.85 22.64 2.13
C LEU A 16 32.33 22.85 2.15
N TYR A 17 31.84 24.07 1.89
CA TYR A 17 30.42 24.36 1.76
C TYR A 17 29.78 23.66 0.56
N PHE A 18 30.44 23.65 -0.60
CA PHE A 18 29.97 22.90 -1.78
C PHE A 18 30.04 21.38 -1.58
N LEU A 19 31.06 20.86 -0.87
CA LEU A 19 31.20 19.43 -0.54
C LEU A 19 30.13 18.95 0.46
N LEU A 20 29.74 19.80 1.42
CA LEU A 20 28.64 19.53 2.36
C LEU A 20 27.27 19.62 1.67
N LEU A 21 27.09 20.49 0.67
CA LEU A 21 25.85 20.58 -0.11
C LEU A 21 25.59 19.32 -0.95
N THR A 22 26.64 18.64 -1.42
CA THR A 22 26.49 17.40 -2.21
C THR A 22 26.17 16.15 -1.38
N CYS A 23 26.22 16.23 -0.04
CA CYS A 23 26.18 15.06 0.83
C CYS A 23 24.77 14.64 1.32
N ALA A 24 23.68 15.29 0.88
CA ALA A 24 22.36 15.08 1.51
C ALA A 24 21.17 14.86 0.57
N THR A 25 21.36 14.49 -0.70
CA THR A 25 20.25 13.90 -1.48
C THR A 25 20.29 12.39 -1.36
N ALA A 26 19.80 11.87 -0.23
CA ALA A 26 19.38 10.48 -0.19
C ALA A 26 18.17 10.35 -1.13
N LEU A 27 18.37 9.79 -2.32
CA LEU A 27 17.25 9.44 -3.19
C LEU A 27 16.38 8.44 -2.41
N SER A 28 15.20 8.88 -1.97
CA SER A 28 14.18 7.93 -1.52
C SER A 28 13.76 7.13 -2.73
N LEU A 29 13.82 5.80 -2.63
CA LEU A 29 13.19 4.95 -3.63
C LEU A 29 11.69 5.29 -3.67
N PRO A 30 11.06 5.26 -4.87
CA PRO A 30 9.62 5.39 -4.95
C PRO A 30 8.96 4.26 -4.16
N PRO A 31 7.74 4.46 -3.64
CA PRO A 31 7.02 3.41 -2.95
C PRO A 31 6.79 2.22 -3.90
N ASP A 32 6.67 1.01 -3.34
CA ASP A 32 6.54 -0.23 -4.13
C ASP A 32 5.39 -0.19 -5.15
N TRP A 33 4.31 0.56 -4.87
CA TRP A 33 3.15 0.72 -5.76
C TRP A 33 3.39 1.63 -6.98
N GLU A 34 4.52 2.36 -7.04
CA GLU A 34 4.99 3.08 -8.25
C GLU A 34 6.23 2.43 -8.86
N ASN A 35 6.62 1.25 -8.39
CA ASN A 35 7.77 0.53 -8.90
C ASN A 35 7.33 -0.69 -9.72
N PRO A 36 7.30 -0.62 -11.06
CA PRO A 36 6.86 -1.74 -11.90
C PRO A 36 7.77 -2.97 -11.80
N GLY A 37 8.99 -2.83 -11.25
CA GLY A 37 9.88 -3.96 -10.95
C GLY A 37 9.45 -4.76 -9.71
N VAL A 38 8.55 -4.23 -8.88
CA VAL A 38 8.07 -4.88 -7.64
C VAL A 38 6.66 -5.42 -7.88
N ILE A 39 6.58 -6.63 -8.43
CA ILE A 39 5.30 -7.34 -8.64
C ILE A 39 4.82 -8.13 -7.41
N GLY A 40 5.63 -8.17 -6.34
CA GLY A 40 5.30 -8.74 -5.05
C GLY A 40 6.54 -9.16 -4.26
N LEU A 41 6.43 -9.09 -2.94
CA LEU A 41 7.51 -9.40 -2.00
C LEU A 41 7.06 -10.55 -1.10
N ASN A 42 7.94 -11.53 -0.87
CA ASN A 42 7.71 -12.67 0.02
C ASN A 42 6.43 -13.50 -0.28
N LYS A 43 5.99 -13.49 -1.55
CA LYS A 43 4.91 -14.37 -2.01
C LYS A 43 5.47 -15.76 -2.29
N GLU A 44 4.70 -16.79 -1.94
CA GLU A 44 4.97 -18.15 -2.37
C GLU A 44 4.99 -18.25 -3.91
N SER A 45 5.71 -19.24 -4.44
CA SER A 45 5.73 -19.50 -5.88
C SER A 45 4.34 -19.90 -6.37
N ALA A 46 3.98 -19.50 -7.59
CA ALA A 46 2.70 -19.87 -8.18
C ALA A 46 2.56 -21.40 -8.28
N HIS A 47 1.42 -21.93 -7.85
CA HIS A 47 1.11 -23.36 -7.89
C HIS A 47 -0.39 -23.59 -8.10
N CYS A 48 -0.78 -24.82 -8.47
CA CYS A 48 -2.19 -25.21 -8.57
C CYS A 48 -2.91 -25.01 -7.23
N THR A 49 -4.22 -24.71 -7.23
CA THR A 49 -4.94 -24.58 -5.96
C THR A 49 -4.90 -25.90 -5.19
N MET A 50 -4.43 -25.84 -3.93
CA MET A 50 -4.37 -26.98 -3.02
C MET A 50 -5.10 -26.65 -1.72
N ILE A 51 -5.91 -27.59 -1.24
CA ILE A 51 -6.50 -27.55 0.10
C ILE A 51 -6.26 -28.91 0.71
N PRO A 52 -5.55 -29.01 1.83
CA PRO A 52 -5.36 -30.27 2.51
C PRO A 52 -6.71 -30.73 3.08
N PHE A 53 -6.98 -32.03 3.02
CA PHE A 53 -8.13 -32.68 3.65
C PHE A 53 -7.64 -33.78 4.58
N PRO A 54 -8.37 -34.09 5.66
CA PRO A 54 -7.96 -35.11 6.62
C PRO A 54 -8.03 -36.54 6.05
N ASP A 55 -8.87 -36.80 5.04
CA ASP A 55 -9.10 -38.13 4.46
C ASP A 55 -9.50 -38.07 2.98
N ILE A 56 -9.42 -39.22 2.30
CA ILE A 56 -9.75 -39.34 0.87
C ILE A 56 -11.23 -39.02 0.58
N PRO A 57 -12.22 -39.54 1.33
CA PRO A 57 -13.63 -39.20 1.09
C PRO A 57 -13.93 -37.69 1.10
N SER A 58 -13.42 -36.95 2.10
CA SER A 58 -13.58 -35.50 2.17
C SER A 58 -12.84 -34.77 1.05
N ALA A 59 -11.65 -35.24 0.67
CA ALA A 59 -10.92 -34.72 -0.49
C ALA A 59 -11.69 -34.90 -1.80
N LEU A 60 -12.36 -36.04 -2.01
CA LEU A 60 -13.16 -36.32 -3.20
C LEU A 60 -14.41 -35.44 -3.30
N LYS A 61 -15.00 -35.04 -2.16
CA LYS A 61 -16.09 -34.04 -2.14
C LYS A 61 -15.60 -32.65 -2.56
N GLY A 62 -14.34 -32.31 -2.24
CA GLY A 62 -13.66 -31.11 -2.71
C GLY A 62 -14.22 -29.78 -2.19
N THR A 63 -15.09 -29.80 -1.18
CA THR A 63 -15.68 -28.58 -0.61
C THR A 63 -14.69 -27.93 0.35
N ARG A 64 -14.16 -26.76 0.00
CA ARG A 64 -13.11 -26.04 0.76
C ARG A 64 -13.45 -25.88 2.25
N GLY A 65 -14.68 -25.49 2.53
CA GLY A 65 -15.18 -25.22 3.88
C GLY A 65 -15.26 -26.45 4.79
N ASP A 66 -15.26 -27.65 4.22
CA ASP A 66 -15.36 -28.90 4.98
C ASP A 66 -14.00 -29.36 5.51
N SER A 67 -12.89 -28.81 5.01
CA SER A 67 -11.57 -29.12 5.53
C SER A 67 -11.33 -28.45 6.88
N ILE A 68 -10.93 -29.25 7.87
CA ILE A 68 -10.49 -28.75 9.19
C ILE A 68 -9.25 -27.86 9.12
N TYR A 69 -8.50 -27.93 8.01
CA TYR A 69 -7.31 -27.12 7.75
C TYR A 69 -7.64 -25.81 7.02
N HIS A 70 -8.91 -25.59 6.68
CA HIS A 70 -9.39 -24.37 6.06
C HIS A 70 -10.11 -23.51 7.10
N LYS A 71 -9.80 -22.22 7.09
CA LYS A 71 -10.50 -21.21 7.89
C LYS A 71 -10.80 -20.01 6.99
N SER A 72 -12.08 -19.78 6.73
CA SER A 72 -12.54 -18.53 6.08
C SER A 72 -12.13 -17.33 6.94
N LEU A 73 -11.88 -16.19 6.32
CA LEU A 73 -11.76 -14.88 7.00
C LEU A 73 -12.85 -13.89 6.55
N ASN A 74 -13.92 -14.39 5.92
CA ASN A 74 -14.99 -13.56 5.35
C ASN A 74 -16.03 -13.16 6.42
N TRP A 75 -15.98 -11.91 6.87
CA TRP A 75 -16.89 -11.33 7.86
C TRP A 75 -16.68 -9.82 7.94
N ASP A 76 -17.28 -9.17 8.94
CA ASP A 76 -17.05 -7.77 9.24
C ASP A 76 -15.63 -7.52 9.76
N TRP A 77 -14.88 -6.67 9.07
CA TRP A 77 -13.56 -6.23 9.49
C TRP A 77 -13.62 -4.77 9.92
N LYS A 78 -12.72 -4.35 10.81
CA LYS A 78 -12.54 -2.93 11.12
C LYS A 78 -11.94 -2.24 9.90
N PHE A 79 -12.52 -1.13 9.50
CA PHE A 79 -12.19 -0.43 8.27
C PHE A 79 -12.01 1.06 8.49
N TYR A 80 -11.00 1.63 7.82
CA TYR A 80 -10.75 3.06 7.78
C TYR A 80 -10.42 3.47 6.34
N TRP A 81 -11.19 4.40 5.81
CA TRP A 81 -10.99 4.95 4.48
C TRP A 81 -10.22 6.28 4.56
N SER A 82 -9.28 6.51 3.65
CA SER A 82 -8.55 7.77 3.53
C SER A 82 -8.57 8.23 2.08
N ALA A 83 -8.71 9.54 1.83
CA ALA A 83 -8.77 10.06 0.47
C ALA A 83 -7.43 9.94 -0.28
N LYS A 84 -6.32 9.92 0.49
CA LYS A 84 -4.97 9.81 -0.04
C LYS A 84 -4.02 9.05 0.89
N PRO A 85 -2.89 8.52 0.40
CA PRO A 85 -1.99 7.70 1.20
C PRO A 85 -1.39 8.45 2.39
N SER A 86 -1.18 9.76 2.29
CA SER A 86 -0.58 10.56 3.37
C SER A 86 -1.47 10.69 4.61
N GLU A 87 -2.79 10.52 4.48
CA GLU A 87 -3.79 10.64 5.55
C GLU A 87 -4.11 9.30 6.24
N ARG A 88 -3.60 8.19 5.69
CA ARG A 88 -3.86 6.87 6.25
C ARG A 88 -3.25 6.71 7.64
N PRO A 89 -3.86 5.90 8.53
CA PRO A 89 -3.33 5.63 9.86
C PRO A 89 -2.06 4.76 9.75
N ARG A 90 -0.87 5.36 9.72
CA ARG A 90 0.39 4.68 9.37
C ARG A 90 0.75 3.49 10.27
N ASP A 91 0.46 3.59 11.56
CA ASP A 91 0.87 2.62 12.59
C ASP A 91 -0.19 1.56 12.92
N PHE A 92 -1.26 1.47 12.11
CA PHE A 92 -2.40 0.60 12.36
C PHE A 92 -2.08 -0.90 12.34
N TYR A 93 -0.94 -1.28 11.76
CA TYR A 93 -0.44 -2.66 11.74
C TYR A 93 0.09 -3.13 13.10
N LYS A 94 0.35 -2.21 14.04
CA LYS A 94 0.83 -2.55 15.39
C LYS A 94 -0.26 -3.26 16.18
N VAL A 95 0.12 -4.30 16.93
CA VAL A 95 -0.82 -5.16 17.69
C VAL A 95 -1.65 -4.36 18.70
N ASP A 96 -1.04 -3.35 19.31
CA ASP A 96 -1.64 -2.51 20.35
C ASP A 96 -2.31 -1.24 19.79
N TYR A 97 -2.45 -1.12 18.47
CA TYR A 97 -3.14 0.01 17.86
C TYR A 97 -4.62 0.03 18.25
N ASN A 98 -5.10 1.19 18.72
CA ASN A 98 -6.49 1.36 19.08
C ASN A 98 -7.35 1.72 17.86
N SER A 99 -8.10 0.74 17.36
CA SER A 99 -9.07 0.89 16.27
C SER A 99 -10.53 0.89 16.74
N SER A 100 -10.79 1.24 18.01
CA SER A 100 -12.16 1.24 18.58
C SER A 100 -13.13 2.13 17.80
N GLY A 101 -12.64 3.28 17.33
CA GLY A 101 -13.41 4.27 16.56
C GLY A 101 -13.55 3.96 15.06
N TRP A 102 -13.02 2.84 14.57
CA TRP A 102 -13.14 2.48 13.16
C TRP A 102 -14.51 1.87 12.86
N ASP A 103 -14.96 2.11 11.62
CA ASP A 103 -16.16 1.50 11.06
C ASP A 103 -15.97 -0.01 10.86
N LYS A 104 -17.04 -0.67 10.42
CA LYS A 104 -17.02 -2.07 9.99
C LYS A 104 -17.37 -2.15 8.51
N ILE A 105 -16.71 -3.05 7.79
CA ILE A 105 -17.01 -3.37 6.39
C ILE A 105 -17.10 -4.88 6.20
N GLN A 106 -18.03 -5.34 5.38
CA GLN A 106 -18.11 -6.75 5.00
C GLN A 106 -16.98 -7.13 4.06
N VAL A 107 -16.30 -8.24 4.33
CA VAL A 107 -15.26 -8.80 3.45
C VAL A 107 -15.71 -10.17 2.92
N PRO A 108 -15.69 -10.41 1.60
CA PRO A 108 -15.26 -9.51 0.52
C PRO A 108 -16.36 -8.51 0.10
N SER A 109 -15.98 -7.27 -0.21
CA SER A 109 -16.83 -6.30 -0.90
C SER A 109 -16.01 -5.19 -1.55
N SER A 110 -16.59 -4.47 -2.51
CA SER A 110 -16.05 -3.20 -3.00
C SER A 110 -16.51 -2.06 -2.08
N TRP A 111 -15.58 -1.28 -1.52
CA TRP A 111 -15.94 -0.25 -0.53
C TRP A 111 -16.82 0.87 -1.10
N GLN A 112 -16.78 1.12 -2.42
CA GLN A 112 -17.66 2.09 -3.09
C GLN A 112 -19.13 1.72 -2.94
N LEU A 113 -19.44 0.42 -2.92
CA LEU A 113 -20.81 -0.07 -2.71
C LEU A 113 -21.21 -0.06 -1.22
N GLN A 114 -20.25 0.19 -0.33
CA GLN A 114 -20.43 0.29 1.11
C GLN A 114 -20.43 1.76 1.59
N GLY A 115 -20.46 2.73 0.66
CA GLY A 115 -20.56 4.16 0.96
C GLY A 115 -19.24 4.94 1.03
N TYR A 116 -18.11 4.34 0.63
CA TYR A 116 -16.80 4.99 0.68
C TYR A 116 -16.28 5.38 -0.70
N GLY A 117 -15.85 6.63 -0.88
CA GLY A 117 -15.38 7.13 -2.17
C GLY A 117 -16.47 7.13 -3.24
N ILE A 118 -16.06 7.09 -4.52
CA ILE A 118 -16.96 7.23 -5.67
C ILE A 118 -16.66 6.13 -6.68
N PRO A 119 -17.67 5.38 -7.18
CA PRO A 119 -17.47 4.47 -8.30
C PRO A 119 -17.24 5.26 -9.59
N ILE A 120 -16.16 4.96 -10.31
CA ILE A 120 -15.80 5.63 -11.56
C ILE A 120 -15.89 4.63 -12.70
N TYR A 121 -16.55 5.01 -13.79
CA TYR A 121 -16.57 4.27 -15.04
C TYR A 121 -15.93 5.11 -16.14
N THR A 122 -14.95 4.55 -16.82
CA THR A 122 -14.32 5.14 -18.02
C THR A 122 -14.23 4.07 -19.10
N ASN A 123 -14.21 4.50 -20.36
CA ASN A 123 -14.03 3.58 -21.49
C ASN A 123 -12.55 3.37 -21.85
N VAL A 124 -11.86 4.47 -22.19
CA VAL A 124 -10.46 4.42 -22.71
C VAL A 124 -9.48 5.13 -21.77
N GLN A 125 -9.85 6.27 -21.22
CA GLN A 125 -8.97 7.06 -20.35
C GLN A 125 -8.84 6.40 -18.98
N TYR A 126 -7.66 6.54 -18.36
CA TYR A 126 -7.50 6.15 -16.95
C TYR A 126 -8.40 6.99 -16.06
N SER A 127 -8.99 6.38 -15.03
CA SER A 127 -9.94 7.02 -14.12
C SER A 127 -9.37 8.18 -13.32
N PHE A 128 -8.05 8.27 -13.21
CA PHE A 128 -7.34 9.36 -12.54
C PHE A 128 -6.95 10.52 -13.46
N MET A 129 -7.18 10.41 -14.78
CA MET A 129 -6.87 11.50 -15.70
C MET A 129 -7.73 12.72 -15.39
N PRO A 130 -7.15 13.94 -15.44
CA PRO A 130 -7.94 15.16 -15.34
C PRO A 130 -8.93 15.23 -16.50
N PHE A 131 -10.16 15.66 -16.23
CA PHE A 131 -11.21 15.78 -17.23
C PHE A 131 -11.00 16.94 -18.21
N GLU A 132 -10.18 17.93 -17.83
CA GLU A 132 -9.91 19.11 -18.64
C GLU A 132 -8.60 18.94 -19.40
N GLU A 133 -8.71 18.79 -20.72
CA GLU A 133 -7.60 18.68 -21.69
C GLU A 133 -6.75 19.97 -21.82
N HIS A 134 -7.14 21.04 -21.12
CA HIS A 134 -6.54 22.39 -21.21
C HIS A 134 -6.28 23.04 -19.84
N SER A 135 -5.96 22.24 -18.82
CA SER A 135 -5.41 22.81 -17.58
C SER A 135 -4.09 23.52 -17.89
N ILE A 136 -3.93 24.75 -17.36
CA ILE A 136 -2.67 25.52 -17.45
C ILE A 136 -1.53 24.79 -16.71
N PHE A 137 -1.87 23.87 -15.81
CA PHE A 137 -0.94 23.06 -15.05
C PHE A 137 -1.23 21.57 -15.31
N GLU A 138 -0.28 20.88 -15.95
CA GLU A 138 -0.29 19.43 -16.02
C GLU A 138 0.16 18.86 -14.65
N PRO A 139 -0.60 17.93 -14.04
CA PRO A 139 -0.16 17.29 -12.80
C PRO A 139 1.05 16.39 -13.05
N GLU A 140 1.80 16.07 -12.00
CA GLU A 140 3.08 15.32 -12.08
C GLU A 140 2.97 13.93 -12.72
N TYR A 141 1.76 13.36 -12.78
CA TYR A 141 1.45 12.05 -13.35
C TYR A 141 0.88 12.15 -14.79
N VAL A 142 0.94 13.34 -15.42
CA VAL A 142 0.50 13.59 -16.79
C VAL A 142 1.58 14.36 -17.55
N GLU A 143 1.81 13.97 -18.81
CA GLU A 143 2.68 14.68 -19.75
C GLU A 143 1.99 14.74 -21.12
N LEU A 144 1.85 15.94 -21.69
CA LEU A 144 1.23 16.17 -23.00
C LEU A 144 -0.19 15.57 -23.10
N GLY A 145 -1.00 15.77 -22.06
CA GLY A 145 -2.37 15.25 -21.97
C GLY A 145 -2.47 13.72 -21.86
N LYS A 146 -1.38 13.02 -21.55
CA LYS A 146 -1.35 11.54 -21.39
C LYS A 146 -0.84 11.17 -20.01
N ALA A 147 -1.32 10.06 -19.45
CA ALA A 147 -0.75 9.51 -18.23
C ALA A 147 0.76 9.25 -18.39
N LEU A 148 1.52 9.43 -17.31
CA LEU A 148 2.96 9.23 -17.26
C LEU A 148 3.32 8.01 -16.38
N PRO A 149 3.28 6.77 -16.91
CA PRO A 149 3.67 5.60 -16.14
C PRO A 149 5.14 5.67 -15.68
N PRO A 150 5.46 5.23 -14.44
CA PRO A 150 4.57 4.58 -13.47
C PRO A 150 3.88 5.53 -12.49
N ALA A 151 3.98 6.85 -12.69
CA ALA A 151 3.43 7.84 -11.76
C ALA A 151 1.89 7.82 -11.72
N ILE A 152 1.34 8.03 -10.53
CA ILE A 152 -0.11 8.12 -10.28
C ILE A 152 -0.40 9.32 -9.35
N PRO A 153 -1.66 9.78 -9.19
CA PRO A 153 -1.96 10.85 -8.23
C PRO A 153 -1.63 10.45 -6.78
N HIS A 154 -1.07 11.39 -6.02
CA HIS A 154 -0.82 11.21 -4.57
C HIS A 154 -1.79 12.02 -3.71
N ASP A 155 -2.51 12.96 -4.30
CA ASP A 155 -3.50 13.82 -3.66
C ASP A 155 -4.92 13.25 -3.71
N ASN A 156 -5.21 12.41 -4.70
CA ASN A 156 -6.47 11.67 -4.85
C ASN A 156 -6.19 10.19 -5.18
N ASN A 157 -5.80 9.43 -4.16
CA ASN A 157 -5.51 8.00 -4.26
C ASN A 157 -6.07 7.30 -3.01
N PRO A 158 -7.38 6.97 -3.04
CA PRO A 158 -8.07 6.46 -1.87
C PRO A 158 -7.46 5.18 -1.32
N VAL A 159 -7.26 5.12 0.00
CA VAL A 159 -6.67 3.97 0.69
C VAL A 159 -7.67 3.35 1.65
N GLY A 160 -7.85 2.03 1.54
CA GLY A 160 -8.62 1.21 2.47
C GLY A 160 -7.70 0.49 3.46
N SER A 161 -7.81 0.84 4.76
CA SER A 161 -7.07 0.18 5.83
C SER A 161 -7.96 -0.83 6.56
N TYR A 162 -7.51 -2.08 6.61
CA TYR A 162 -8.28 -3.20 7.14
C TYR A 162 -7.62 -3.83 8.38
N ILE A 163 -8.40 -4.04 9.45
CA ILE A 163 -7.97 -4.79 10.65
C ILE A 163 -8.99 -5.86 10.98
N THR A 164 -8.51 -7.09 11.20
CA THR A 164 -9.31 -8.16 11.79
C THR A 164 -8.49 -8.92 12.82
N LYS A 165 -9.15 -9.50 13.82
CA LYS A 165 -8.52 -10.34 14.85
C LYS A 165 -9.08 -11.74 14.72
N PHE A 166 -8.19 -12.73 14.60
CA PHE A 166 -8.59 -14.13 14.54
C PHE A 166 -7.68 -15.01 15.39
N LEU A 167 -8.23 -16.13 15.83
CA LEU A 167 -7.49 -17.19 16.50
C LEU A 167 -6.91 -18.14 15.46
N GLN A 168 -5.62 -18.43 15.53
CA GLN A 168 -5.01 -19.50 14.76
C GLN A 168 -4.67 -20.65 15.70
N PHE A 169 -5.14 -21.85 15.37
CA PHE A 169 -4.73 -23.06 16.04
C PHE A 169 -3.43 -23.53 15.43
N ARG A 170 -2.37 -23.61 16.23
CA ARG A 170 -1.14 -24.27 15.82
C ARG A 170 -1.25 -25.78 16.08
N PRO A 171 -0.59 -26.63 15.28
CA PRO A 171 -0.50 -28.07 15.54
C PRO A 171 0.04 -28.42 16.94
N THR A 172 0.75 -27.48 17.60
CA THR A 172 1.27 -27.62 18.96
C THR A 172 0.24 -27.32 20.07
N GLY A 173 -1.02 -27.07 19.74
CA GLY A 173 -2.08 -26.77 20.72
C GLY A 173 -2.09 -25.32 21.25
N GLN A 174 -1.17 -24.47 20.79
CA GLN A 174 -1.15 -23.05 21.17
C GLN A 174 -2.12 -22.23 20.31
N VAL A 175 -2.91 -21.38 20.98
CA VAL A 175 -3.80 -20.39 20.34
C VAL A 175 -3.11 -19.02 20.35
N GLY A 176 -2.79 -18.49 19.18
CA GLY A 176 -2.29 -17.12 19.04
C GLY A 176 -3.39 -16.16 18.56
N LYS A 177 -3.35 -14.90 19.02
CA LYS A 177 -4.12 -13.79 18.43
C LYS A 177 -3.28 -13.16 17.33
N TYR A 178 -3.83 -13.07 16.12
CA TYR A 178 -3.16 -12.46 14.98
C TYR A 178 -4.00 -11.31 14.44
N SER A 179 -3.31 -10.27 14.00
CA SER A 179 -3.90 -9.18 13.22
C SER A 179 -3.44 -9.34 11.78
N PHE A 180 -4.39 -9.47 10.85
CA PHE A 180 -4.10 -9.34 9.43
C PHE A 180 -4.38 -7.90 9.01
N THR A 181 -3.42 -7.31 8.30
CA THR A 181 -3.45 -5.91 7.90
C THR A 181 -3.28 -5.84 6.38
N LEU A 182 -4.26 -5.25 5.72
CA LEU A 182 -4.22 -4.97 4.28
C LEU A 182 -4.36 -3.47 4.08
N MET A 183 -3.50 -2.90 3.23
CA MET A 183 -3.74 -1.61 2.59
C MET A 183 -4.13 -1.90 1.14
N GLY A 184 -5.33 -1.47 0.76
CA GLY A 184 -5.82 -1.46 -0.60
C GLY A 184 -5.99 -0.05 -1.12
#